data_AF-A0A9E5FYH6-F1
#
_entry.id   AF-A0A9E5FYH6-F1
#
_cell.length_a   1.000
_cell.length_b   1.000
_cell.length_c   1.000
_cell.angle_alpha   90.00
_cell.angle_beta   90.00
_cell.angle_gamma   90.00
#
_symmetry.space_group_name_H-M   'P 1'
#
loop_
_entity.id
_entity.type
_entity.pdbx_description
1 polymer ?
#
loop_
_entity_poly.entity_id
_entity_poly.type
_entity_poly.pdbx_seq_one_letter_code
_entity_poly.pdbx_strand_id
1 'polypeptide(L)'
;VAMYHDQGLIPVKLLGWDKAVNVTVGLPIVRTSPDHGTAFDIAGQGRASEGSMKAAIELAVRLAAQRRTDWSSPHPRGLGQPGVAGDAGAMAATDDDD
;
A
#
# COMPACT_ATOMS: atom_id res chain seq x y z
N VAL A 1 -3.94 12.72 -14.02
CA VAL A 1 -2.50 12.53 -13.74
C VAL A 1 -1.82 13.86 -14.01
N ALA A 2 -1.01 14.37 -13.07
CA ALA A 2 -0.19 15.56 -13.26
C ALA A 2 1.23 15.13 -13.69
N MET A 3 1.90 15.92 -14.53
CA MET A 3 3.26 15.59 -15.00
C MET A 3 4.31 15.92 -13.94
N TYR A 4 4.02 16.91 -13.09
CA TYR A 4 4.94 17.40 -12.06
C TYR A 4 4.23 17.53 -10.71
N HIS A 5 5.02 17.48 -9.65
CA HIS A 5 4.57 17.49 -8.26
C HIS A 5 3.64 18.67 -7.95
N ASP A 6 4.08 19.90 -8.22
CA ASP A 6 3.33 21.09 -7.83
C ASP A 6 2.05 21.30 -8.65
N GLN A 7 2.02 20.78 -9.89
CA GLN A 7 0.80 20.79 -10.70
C GLN A 7 -0.31 19.94 -10.07
N GLY A 8 0.05 18.85 -9.41
CA GLY A 8 -0.89 17.94 -8.76
C GLY A 8 -1.16 18.30 -7.30
N LEU A 9 -0.12 18.59 -6.53
CA LEU A 9 -0.25 18.74 -5.07
C LEU A 9 -0.82 20.08 -4.63
N ILE A 10 -0.59 21.18 -5.37
CA ILE A 10 -1.20 22.47 -5.04
C ILE A 10 -2.74 22.37 -5.01
N PRO A 11 -3.42 21.92 -6.09
CA PRO A 11 -4.88 21.83 -6.07
C PRO A 11 -5.40 20.76 -5.09
N VAL A 12 -4.70 19.62 -4.95
CA VAL A 12 -5.08 18.57 -3.98
C VAL A 12 -5.06 19.12 -2.56
N LYS A 13 -4.02 19.87 -2.18
CA LYS A 13 -3.95 20.48 -0.87
C LYS A 13 -5.09 21.47 -0.71
N LEU A 14 -5.27 22.42 -1.62
CA LEU A 14 -6.34 23.42 -1.51
C LEU A 14 -7.77 22.84 -1.34
N LEU A 15 -8.07 21.70 -1.98
CA LEU A 15 -9.40 21.08 -1.92
C LEU A 15 -9.55 20.02 -0.82
N GLY A 16 -8.44 19.46 -0.34
CA GLY A 16 -8.40 18.28 0.53
C GLY A 16 -7.81 18.54 1.92
N TRP A 17 -7.85 19.79 2.39
CA TRP A 17 -7.30 20.17 3.71
C TRP A 17 -7.81 19.22 4.81
N ASP A 18 -6.84 18.68 5.56
CA ASP A 18 -6.97 17.71 6.64
C ASP A 18 -7.43 16.29 6.30
N LYS A 19 -7.71 15.94 5.04
CA LYS A 19 -8.14 14.57 4.67
C LYS A 19 -7.41 13.96 3.48
N ALA A 20 -6.52 14.71 2.82
CA ALA A 20 -5.68 14.18 1.77
C ALA A 20 -4.80 13.02 2.29
N VAL A 21 -4.61 11.99 1.45
CA VAL A 21 -3.83 10.79 1.75
C VAL A 21 -2.88 10.52 0.60
N ASN A 22 -1.61 10.28 0.92
CA ASN A 22 -0.63 9.81 -0.03
C ASN A 22 -0.71 8.29 -0.16
N VAL A 23 -0.86 7.79 -1.39
CA VAL A 23 -0.90 6.35 -1.70
C VAL A 23 0.28 6.02 -2.62
N THR A 24 1.06 4.99 -2.26
CA THR A 24 2.15 4.52 -3.12
C THR A 24 1.66 3.34 -3.96
N VAL A 25 1.63 3.54 -5.27
CA VAL A 25 1.24 2.53 -6.26
C VAL A 25 2.49 1.79 -6.76
N GLY A 26 2.37 0.49 -7.02
CA GLY A 26 3.44 -0.36 -7.56
C GLY A 26 4.18 -1.22 -6.52
N LEU A 27 3.88 -1.08 -5.23
CA LEU A 27 4.45 -1.95 -4.19
C LEU A 27 3.64 -3.26 -4.03
N PRO A 28 4.29 -4.36 -3.61
CA PRO A 28 3.61 -5.63 -3.31
C PRO A 28 2.79 -5.56 -2.01
N ILE A 29 2.80 -4.43 -1.31
CA ILE A 29 2.02 -4.17 -0.08
C ILE A 29 1.17 -2.91 -0.23
N VAL A 30 0.09 -2.80 0.55
CA VAL A 30 -0.66 -1.55 0.68
C VAL A 30 0.18 -0.56 1.49
N ARG A 31 0.44 0.62 0.94
CA ARG A 31 1.15 1.70 1.66
C ARG A 31 0.44 3.02 1.46
N THR A 32 -0.03 3.60 2.57
CA THR A 32 -0.58 4.94 2.67
C THR A 32 0.26 5.80 3.63
N SER A 33 0.14 7.13 3.55
CA SER A 33 0.74 8.06 4.51
C SER A 33 -0.06 9.37 4.59
N PRO A 34 0.07 10.16 5.68
CA PRO A 34 -0.49 11.51 5.72
C PRO A 34 0.10 12.41 4.62
N ASP A 35 -0.58 13.54 4.35
CA ASP A 35 -0.20 14.53 3.33
C ASP A 35 0.49 15.79 3.89
N HIS A 36 0.81 15.78 5.18
CA HIS A 36 1.56 16.84 5.85
C HIS A 36 2.99 16.40 6.19
N GLY A 37 3.85 17.38 6.45
CA GLY A 37 5.21 17.18 6.96
C GLY A 37 5.25 16.92 8.47
N THR A 38 6.43 17.07 9.06
CA THR A 38 6.70 16.72 10.46
C THR A 38 6.12 17.72 11.48
N ALA A 39 5.89 18.97 11.08
CA ALA A 39 5.34 20.04 11.93
C ALA A 39 6.10 20.19 13.28
N PHE A 40 7.43 20.28 13.22
CA PHE A 40 8.30 20.31 14.41
C PHE A 40 8.02 21.49 15.35
N ASP A 41 7.55 22.61 14.81
CA ASP A 41 7.16 23.82 15.55
C ASP A 41 5.99 23.59 16.51
N ILE A 42 5.16 22.56 16.29
CA ILE A 42 4.00 22.21 17.13
C ILE A 42 4.13 20.83 17.80
N ALA A 43 5.27 20.16 17.66
CA ALA A 43 5.50 18.85 18.26
C ALA A 43 5.35 18.92 19.79
N GLY A 44 4.58 17.99 20.38
CA GLY A 44 4.33 17.94 21.82
C GLY A 44 3.35 18.99 22.37
N GLN A 45 2.80 19.87 21.53
CA GLN A 45 1.88 20.93 21.99
C GLN A 45 0.40 20.52 22.01
N GLY A 46 0.06 19.34 21.50
CA GLY A 46 -1.33 18.86 21.43
C GLY A 46 -2.21 19.63 20.43
N ARG A 47 -1.60 20.28 19.43
CA ARG A 47 -2.27 21.14 18.43
C ARG A 47 -2.30 20.59 17.01
N ALA A 48 -1.65 19.44 16.76
CA ALA A 48 -1.61 18.83 15.44
C ALA A 48 -2.98 18.24 15.09
N SER A 49 -3.46 18.47 13.87
CA SER A 49 -4.65 17.82 13.33
C SER A 49 -4.32 16.38 12.94
N GLU A 50 -5.09 15.43 13.46
CA GLU A 50 -4.92 14.01 13.17
C GLU A 50 -5.70 13.54 11.92
N GLY A 51 -6.45 14.43 11.27
CA GLY A 51 -7.39 14.09 10.19
C GLY A 51 -6.76 13.31 9.03
N SER A 52 -5.61 13.76 8.52
CA SER A 52 -4.93 13.13 7.39
C SER A 52 -4.36 11.76 7.75
N MET A 53 -3.86 11.60 8.99
CA MET A 53 -3.41 10.31 9.50
C MET A 53 -4.57 9.32 9.67
N LYS A 54 -5.70 9.76 10.25
CA LYS A 54 -6.91 8.94 10.36
C LYS A 54 -7.40 8.48 8.98
N ALA A 55 -7.50 9.41 8.03
CA ALA A 55 -7.90 9.11 6.66
C ALA A 55 -6.93 8.10 5.99
N ALA A 56 -5.62 8.22 6.23
CA ALA A 56 -4.62 7.31 5.68
C ALA A 56 -4.78 5.88 6.20
N ILE A 57 -5.05 5.74 7.51
CA ILE A 57 -5.30 4.44 8.16
C ILE A 57 -6.60 3.82 7.62
N GLU A 58 -7.68 4.59 7.58
CA GLU A 58 -8.98 4.10 7.08
C GLU A 58 -8.88 3.64 5.63
N LEU A 59 -8.18 4.39 4.77
CA LEU A 59 -7.98 4.01 3.38
C LEU A 59 -7.15 2.73 3.27
N ALA A 60 -6.09 2.58 4.08
CA ALA A 60 -5.30 1.36 4.08
C ALA A 60 -6.13 0.13 4.44
N VAL A 61 -6.99 0.22 5.46
CA VAL A 61 -7.91 -0.87 5.86
C VAL A 61 -8.85 -1.24 4.71
N ARG A 62 -9.46 -0.24 4.04
CA ARG A 62 -10.35 -0.48 2.90
C ARG A 62 -9.64 -1.17 1.74
N LEU A 63 -8.43 -0.71 1.39
CA LEU A 63 -7.63 -1.30 0.32
C LEU A 63 -7.14 -2.72 0.66
N ALA A 64 -6.80 -2.96 1.92
CA ALA A 64 -6.42 -4.29 2.39
C ALA A 64 -7.58 -5.29 2.31
N ALA A 65 -8.80 -4.87 2.71
CA ALA A 65 -9.99 -5.72 2.62
C ALA A 65 -10.39 -6.07 1.18
N GLN A 66 -10.05 -5.22 0.20
CA GLN A 66 -10.33 -5.46 -1.22
C GLN A 66 -9.26 -6.30 -1.92
N ARG A 67 -8.08 -6.48 -1.31
CA ARG A 67 -7.01 -7.31 -1.86
C ARG A 67 -7.40 -8.79 -1.73
N ARG A 68 -7.89 -9.39 -2.82
CA ARG A 68 -7.95 -10.85 -2.95
C ARG A 68 -6.52 -11.37 -2.87
N THR A 69 -6.20 -12.12 -1.83
CA THR A 69 -4.86 -12.67 -1.64
C THR A 69 -4.61 -13.80 -2.64
N ASP A 70 -3.93 -13.52 -3.75
CA ASP A 70 -3.14 -14.54 -4.48
C ASP A 70 -1.66 -14.44 -4.06
N TRP A 71 -1.42 -14.42 -2.75
CA TRP A 71 -0.05 -14.38 -2.21
C TRP A 71 0.82 -15.58 -2.65
N SER A 72 0.21 -16.60 -3.28
CA SER A 72 0.85 -17.82 -3.78
C SER A 72 1.66 -17.65 -5.08
N SER A 73 1.58 -16.52 -5.78
CA SER A 73 2.35 -16.32 -7.01
C SER A 73 3.70 -15.65 -6.70
N PRO A 74 4.86 -16.33 -6.83
CA PRO A 74 6.15 -15.69 -6.61
C PRO A 74 6.34 -14.62 -7.68
N HIS A 75 6.37 -13.36 -7.24
CA HIS A 75 6.71 -12.24 -8.09
C HIS A 75 8.08 -12.50 -8.73
N PRO A 76 8.27 -12.31 -10.05
CA PRO A 76 9.52 -12.67 -10.71
C PRO A 76 10.66 -11.85 -10.11
N ARG A 77 11.55 -12.53 -9.38
CA ARG A 77 12.81 -11.95 -8.90
C ARG A 77 13.69 -11.66 -10.12
N GLY A 78 13.59 -10.44 -10.62
CA GLY A 78 14.59 -9.88 -11.52
C GLY A 78 15.91 -9.72 -10.77
N LEU A 79 16.97 -10.26 -11.36
CA LEU A 79 18.40 -10.22 -10.99
C LEU A 79 18.90 -11.46 -10.21
N GLY A 80 19.20 -12.50 -10.99
CA GLY A 80 20.32 -13.43 -10.78
C GLY A 80 20.15 -14.49 -9.70
N GLN A 81 19.83 -15.73 -10.11
CA GLN A 81 20.23 -16.93 -9.36
C GLN A 81 20.74 -18.01 -10.32
N PRO A 82 21.94 -18.59 -10.10
CA PRO A 82 22.39 -19.76 -10.83
C PRO A 82 21.63 -21.00 -10.32
N GLY A 83 21.44 -21.96 -11.22
CA GLY A 83 20.42 -23.00 -11.13
C GLY A 83 20.51 -23.95 -9.92
N VAL A 84 19.36 -24.56 -9.63
CA VAL A 84 19.23 -25.83 -8.91
C VAL A 84 18.07 -26.61 -9.50
N ALA A 85 18.36 -27.86 -9.86
CA ALA A 85 17.45 -28.83 -10.42
C ALA A 85 16.67 -29.56 -9.31
N GLY A 86 15.42 -29.92 -9.60
CA GLY A 86 14.71 -31.12 -9.09
C GLY A 86 14.00 -31.02 -7.73
N ASP A 87 12.67 -31.07 -7.74
CA ASP A 87 11.82 -32.22 -7.31
C ASP A 87 10.44 -32.00 -8.00
N ALA A 88 9.65 -32.95 -8.52
CA ALA A 88 9.26 -34.31 -8.14
C ALA A 88 8.13 -34.39 -7.08
N GLY A 89 6.90 -34.11 -7.53
CA GLY A 89 5.72 -34.95 -7.24
C GLY A 89 4.83 -34.57 -6.05
N ALA A 90 3.52 -34.41 -6.31
CA ALA A 90 2.45 -34.90 -5.46
C ALA A 90 1.10 -34.86 -6.21
N MET A 91 0.65 -36.03 -6.63
CA MET A 91 -0.71 -36.36 -7.05
C MET A 91 -1.40 -37.01 -5.84
N ALA A 92 -2.55 -36.50 -5.41
CA ALA A 92 -3.49 -37.14 -4.50
C ALA A 92 -4.88 -36.51 -4.80
N ALA A 93 -5.81 -37.18 -5.48
CA ALA A 93 -6.64 -38.30 -5.01
C ALA A 93 -7.45 -37.92 -3.76
N THR A 94 -8.71 -37.55 -3.96
CA THR A 94 -9.77 -37.75 -2.99
C THR A 94 -10.96 -38.33 -3.72
N ASP A 95 -11.23 -39.59 -3.37
CA ASP A 95 -12.32 -40.45 -3.81
C ASP A 95 -13.70 -39.90 -3.45
N ASP A 96 -14.67 -40.32 -4.27
CA ASP A 96 -16.11 -40.36 -4.01
C ASP A 96 -16.42 -41.26 -2.78
N ASP A 97 -17.37 -40.85 -1.94
CA ASP A 97 -18.27 -41.76 -1.21
C ASP A 97 -19.53 -40.97 -0.73
N ASP A 98 -20.69 -41.48 -1.17
CA ASP A 98 -22.12 -41.19 -0.87
C ASP A 98 -22.79 -39.85 -1.25
#